data_AF-A0A956WA30-F1
#
_entry.id   AF-A0A956WA30-F1
#
_cell.length_a   1.000
_cell.length_b   1.000
_cell.length_c   1.000
_cell.angle_alpha   90.00
_cell.angle_beta   90.00
_cell.angle_gamma   90.00
#
_symmetry.space_group_name_H-M   'P 1'
#
loop_
_entity.id
_entity.type
_entity.pdbx_description
1 polymer ?
#
loop_
_entity_poly.entity_id
_entity_poly.type
_entity_poly.pdbx_seq_one_letter_code
_entity_poly.pdbx_strand_id
1 'polypeptide(L)' 'MARDRRDPSTLPTLPDLIRPGLDLVFVGINPGERSAERGHYYGHMGNAFWRRLSASPLVSREVTCEDDA' A
#
# COMPACT_ATOMS: atom_id res chain seq x y z
N MET A 1 11.96 5.43 26.04
CA MET A 1 10.50 5.20 25.98
C MET A 1 10.25 4.01 25.08
N ALA A 2 9.84 2.88 25.65
CA ALA A 2 9.54 1.68 24.87
C ALA A 2 8.29 1.98 24.03
N ARG A 3 8.37 1.87 22.71
CA ARG A 3 7.18 1.89 21.85
C ARG A 3 6.33 0.69 22.27
N ASP A 4 5.09 0.94 22.69
CA ASP A 4 4.08 -0.09 22.86
C ASP A 4 3.93 -0.81 21.52
N ARG A 5 4.61 -1.96 21.39
CA ARG A 5 4.66 -2.71 20.14
C ARG A 5 3.48 -3.66 20.17
N ARG A 6 2.37 -3.20 19.59
CA ARG A 6 1.19 -4.04 19.35
C ARG A 6 1.60 -5.34 18.66
N ASP A 7 0.93 -6.42 19.03
CA ASP A 7 1.11 -7.72 18.39
C ASP A 7 0.68 -7.62 16.92
N PRO A 8 1.59 -7.83 15.94
CA PRO A 8 1.29 -7.75 14.51
C PRO A 8 0.16 -8.69 14.07
N SER A 9 -0.07 -9.79 14.80
CA SER A 9 -1.14 -10.75 14.50
C SER A 9 -2.55 -10.18 14.71
N THR A 10 -2.67 -9.06 15.42
CA THR A 10 -3.94 -8.37 15.69
C THR A 10 -4.28 -7.29 14.67
N LEU A 11 -3.34 -6.97 13.76
CA LEU A 11 -3.59 -5.97 12.73
C LEU A 11 -4.51 -6.51 11.64
N PRO A 12 -5.44 -5.69 11.11
CA PRO A 12 -6.25 -6.08 9.97
C PRO A 12 -5.35 -6.35 8.76
N THR A 13 -5.73 -7.32 7.93
CA THR A 13 -5.08 -7.53 6.62
C THR A 13 -5.67 -6.60 5.56
N LEU A 14 -4.99 -6.47 4.42
CA LEU A 14 -5.50 -5.77 3.25
C LEU A 14 -6.18 -6.76 2.28
N PRO A 15 -7.29 -6.36 1.62
CA PRO A 15 -7.99 -7.20 0.66
C PRO A 15 -7.28 -7.19 -0.71
N ASP A 16 -7.27 -8.30 -1.42
CA ASP A 16 -6.73 -8.35 -2.79
C ASP A 16 -7.51 -7.42 -3.73
N LEU A 17 -6.79 -6.56 -4.45
CA LEU A 17 -7.36 -5.62 -5.43
C LEU A 17 -7.23 -6.18 -6.85
N ILE A 18 -7.95 -7.27 -7.11
CA ILE A 18 -7.88 -8.01 -8.37
C ILE A 18 -9.25 -8.06 -9.03
N ARG A 19 -9.28 -7.78 -10.34
CA ARG A 19 -10.47 -7.92 -11.19
C ARG A 19 -10.09 -8.40 -12.60
N PRO A 20 -11.02 -8.98 -13.37
CA PRO A 20 -10.78 -9.30 -14.77
C PRO A 20 -10.41 -8.06 -15.60
N GLY A 21 -9.55 -8.26 -16.60
CA GLY A 21 -9.16 -7.23 -17.57
C GLY A 21 -8.15 -6.20 -17.06
N LEU A 22 -7.35 -6.53 -16.03
CA LEU A 22 -6.22 -5.72 -15.61
C LEU A 22 -5.03 -5.91 -16.56
N ASP A 23 -4.41 -4.81 -16.99
CA ASP A 23 -3.17 -4.83 -17.77
C ASP A 23 -1.93 -5.09 -16.91
N LEU A 24 -1.99 -4.74 -15.61
CA LEU A 24 -0.88 -4.79 -14.67
C LEU A 24 -1.37 -5.08 -13.25
N VAL A 25 -0.61 -5.87 -12.49
CA VAL A 25 -0.81 -6.12 -11.07
C VAL A 25 0.51 -5.92 -10.33
N PHE A 26 0.49 -5.14 -9.24
CA PHE A 26 1.63 -4.95 -8.36
C PHE A 26 1.55 -5.90 -7.16
N VAL A 27 2.46 -6.88 -7.07
CA VAL A 27 2.50 -7.86 -5.98
C VAL A 27 3.57 -7.47 -4.95
N GLY A 28 3.11 -7.09 -3.75
CA GLY A 28 4.00 -6.85 -2.61
C GLY A 28 4.43 -8.14 -1.91
N ILE A 29 5.35 -8.04 -0.94
CA ILE A 29 5.80 -9.20 -0.13
C ILE A 29 4.72 -9.58 0.89
N ASN A 30 4.34 -8.63 1.74
CA ASN A 30 3.33 -8.78 2.77
C ASN A 30 2.83 -7.39 3.22
N PRO A 31 1.62 -7.28 3.81
CA PRO A 31 1.17 -6.04 4.43
C PRO A 31 2.14 -5.62 5.54
N GLY A 32 2.70 -4.42 5.43
CA GLY A 32 3.44 -3.80 6.53
C GLY A 32 2.48 -3.20 7.56
N GLU A 33 2.89 -3.11 8.83
CA GLU A 33 2.04 -2.66 9.93
C GLU A 33 1.30 -1.34 9.64
N ARG A 34 2.00 -0.31 9.13
CA ARG A 34 1.36 0.98 8.78
C ARG A 34 0.38 0.89 7.63
N SER A 35 0.64 0.03 6.64
CA SER A 35 -0.28 -0.16 5.51
C SER A 35 -1.55 -0.85 6.00
N ALA A 36 -1.40 -1.89 6.81
CA ALA A 36 -2.49 -2.59 7.48
C ALA A 36 -3.33 -1.65 8.36
N GLU A 37 -2.69 -0.84 9.21
CA GLU A 37 -3.38 0.15 10.06
C GLU A 37 -4.20 1.18 9.27
N ARG A 38 -3.67 1.64 8.14
CA ARG A 38 -4.32 2.66 7.31
C ARG A 38 -5.37 2.07 6.37
N GLY A 39 -5.34 0.76 6.12
CA GLY A 39 -6.18 0.14 5.10
C GLY A 39 -5.73 0.43 3.66
N HIS A 40 -4.49 0.89 3.47
CA HIS A 40 -3.97 1.28 2.15
C HIS A 40 -2.64 0.61 1.81
N TYR A 41 -2.50 0.13 0.58
CA TYR A 41 -1.29 -0.47 0.06
C TYR A 41 -0.14 0.53 0.00
N TYR A 42 1.05 0.07 0.40
CA TYR A 42 2.26 0.89 0.43
C TYR A 42 2.12 2.21 1.21
N GLY A 43 1.20 2.29 2.19
CA GLY A 43 0.82 3.51 2.92
C GLY A 43 1.83 4.05 3.94
N HIS A 44 3.01 3.44 4.11
CA HIS A 44 4.07 3.99 4.97
C HIS A 44 4.83 5.12 4.25
N MET A 45 5.08 6.26 4.91
CA MET A 45 5.77 7.43 4.31
C MET A 45 7.15 7.10 3.69
N GLY A 46 7.87 6.16 4.29
CA GLY A 46 9.16 5.66 3.78
C GLY A 46 9.06 4.70 2.59
N ASN A 47 7.85 4.27 2.21
CA ASN A 47 7.65 3.44 1.02
C ASN A 47 7.66 4.34 -0.24
N ALA A 48 8.50 4.00 -1.22
CA ALA A 48 8.69 4.81 -2.41
C ALA A 48 7.70 4.50 -3.55
N PHE A 49 6.80 3.51 -3.38
CA PHE A 49 5.92 3.02 -4.45
C PHE A 49 5.13 4.15 -5.12
N TRP A 50 4.33 4.89 -4.35
CA TRP A 50 3.45 5.94 -4.88
C TRP A 50 4.22 7.10 -5.53
N ARG A 51 5.36 7.47 -4.94
CA ARG A 51 6.25 8.50 -5.52
C ARG A 51 6.82 8.05 -6.86
N ARG A 52 7.19 6.77 -6.98
CA ARG A 52 7.73 6.20 -8.23
C ARG A 52 6.64 6.00 -9.28
N LEU A 53 5.44 5.56 -8.86
CA LEU A 53 4.30 5.43 -9.76
C LEU A 53 3.91 6.79 -10.33
N SER A 54 3.79 7.82 -9.50
CA SER A 54 3.48 9.19 -9.93
C SER A 54 4.53 9.79 -10.88
N ALA A 55 5.81 9.40 -10.73
CA ALA A 55 6.88 9.83 -11.62
C ALA A 55 6.96 9.01 -12.92
N SER A 56 6.18 7.93 -13.03
CA SER A 56 6.16 7.04 -14.19
C SER A 56 5.09 7.47 -15.19
N PRO A 57 5.21 7.06 -16.47
CA PRO A 57 4.17 7.31 -17.47
C PRO A 57 2.92 6.43 -17.29
N LEU A 58 2.85 5.57 -16.27
CA LEU A 58 1.70 4.69 -16.02
C LEU A 58 0.46 5.44 -15.52
N VAL A 59 0.65 6.67 -15.01
CA VAL A 59 -0.43 7.52 -14.52
C VAL A 59 -0.28 8.92 -15.09
N SER A 60 -1.41 9.60 -15.33
CA SER A 60 -1.44 10.94 -15.92
C SER A 60 -1.43 12.07 -14.88
N ARG A 61 -1.48 11.73 -13.60
CA ARG A 61 -1.48 12.66 -12.46
C ARG A 61 -0.72 12.07 -11.29
N GLU A 62 -0.42 12.91 -10.31
CA GLU A 62 0.04 12.43 -9.01
C GLU A 62 -1.04 11.55 -8.35
N VAL A 63 -0.60 10.42 -7.80
CA VAL A 63 -1.40 9.43 -7.10
C VAL A 63 -0.73 9.07 -5.78
N THR A 64 -1.56 8.81 -4.77
CA THR A 64 -1.16 8.48 -3.41
C THR A 64 -1.78 7.16 -3.00
N CYS A 65 -1.46 6.70 -1.78
CA CYS A 65 -2.09 5.51 -1.24
C CYS A 65 -3.61 5.62 -1.08
N GLU A 66 -4.16 6.84 -1.04
CA GLU A 66 -5.62 7.06 -0.97
C GLU A 66 -6.31 6.78 -2.32
N ASP A 67 -5.54 6.61 -3.40
CA ASP A 67 -6.04 6.32 -4.75
C ASP A 67 -6.00 4.81 -5.10
N ASP A 68 -5.78 3.94 -4.11
CA ASP A 68 -5.54 2.50 -4.37
C ASP A 68 -6.80 1.66 -4.61
N ALA A 69 -7.98 2.17 -4.26
CA ALA A 69 -9.27 1.47 -4.38
C ALA A 69 -9.98 1.62 -5.74
#